data_AF-A0A2M9HGD9-F1
#
_entry.id   AF-A0A2M9HGD9-F1
#
_cell.length_a   1.000
_cell.length_b   1.000
_cell.length_c   1.000
_cell.angle_alpha   90.00
_cell.angle_beta   90.00
_cell.angle_gamma   90.00
#
_symmetry.space_group_name_H-M   'P 1'
#
loop_
_entity.id
_entity.type
_entity.pdbx_description
1 polymer ?
#
loop_
_entity_poly.entity_id
_entity_poly.type
_entity_poly.pdbx_seq_one_letter_code
_entity_poly.pdbx_strand_id
1 'polypeptide(L)'
;MSADAKQQWIDEAGVYGLGKSYSADGYDGGTSLLPYFYRGTARRLVGEHDDLLVDTVAREPESVIRFSEEFELVSLLRRNGDHWEINGYTFGNDISDLGLVKENGALVQLSKRIDASIARDWWAADALPSSIPIHVDLLDGETVQAQYDAALGTDYLKFTVDELLSFADQWKGTEAYDRLIVYTGAPRGFAWHDRRLALGQTLRLTIDGETILSNTLTARN
;
A
#
# COMPACT_ATOMS: atom_id res chain seq x y z
N MET A 1 -9.16 3.29 16.38
CA MET A 1 -8.84 4.73 16.51
C MET A 1 -10.15 5.53 16.46
N SER A 2 -10.28 6.70 17.09
CA SER A 2 -11.50 7.52 16.96
C SER A 2 -11.59 8.20 15.58
N ALA A 3 -12.79 8.62 15.17
CA ALA A 3 -12.99 9.33 13.90
C ALA A 3 -12.19 10.63 13.82
N ASP A 4 -12.19 11.42 14.90
CA ASP A 4 -11.41 12.67 14.97
C ASP A 4 -9.90 12.42 14.83
N ALA A 5 -9.39 11.39 15.51
CA ALA A 5 -7.99 11.01 15.41
C ALA A 5 -7.65 10.57 13.98
N LYS A 6 -8.52 9.79 13.33
CA LYS A 6 -8.35 9.40 11.92
C LYS A 6 -8.36 10.61 10.98
N GLN A 7 -9.24 11.58 11.22
CA GLN A 7 -9.29 12.80 10.41
C GLN A 7 -7.99 13.60 10.49
N GLN A 8 -7.38 13.71 11.69
CA GLN A 8 -6.05 14.33 11.83
C GLN A 8 -4.99 13.63 10.99
N TRP A 9 -4.99 12.29 10.94
CA TRP A 9 -4.09 11.56 10.06
C TRP A 9 -4.30 11.89 8.59
N ILE A 10 -5.55 11.98 8.14
CA ILE A 10 -5.87 12.33 6.75
C ILE A 10 -5.38 13.74 6.40
N ASP A 11 -5.45 14.68 7.35
CA ASP A 11 -5.09 16.07 7.14
C ASP A 11 -3.59 16.36 7.22
N GLU A 12 -2.86 15.63 8.06
CA GLU A 12 -1.50 15.99 8.48
C GLU A 12 -0.43 15.00 8.00
N ALA A 13 -0.79 13.78 7.57
CA ALA A 13 0.21 12.75 7.31
C ALA A 13 0.79 12.80 5.89
N GLY A 14 2.11 12.66 5.82
CA GLY A 14 2.82 12.28 4.60
C GLY A 14 2.64 10.79 4.32
N VAL A 15 2.48 10.39 3.06
CA VAL A 15 2.33 8.99 2.64
C VAL A 15 3.58 8.54 1.91
N TYR A 16 4.15 7.44 2.39
CA TYR A 16 5.34 6.82 1.84
C TYR A 16 5.09 5.34 1.59
N GLY A 17 5.86 4.76 0.68
CA GLY A 17 5.85 3.32 0.44
C GLY A 17 7.24 2.75 0.27
N LEU A 18 7.38 1.48 0.62
CA LEU A 18 8.62 0.71 0.57
C LEU A 18 8.56 -0.33 -0.55
N GLY A 19 9.58 -0.32 -1.42
CA GLY A 19 9.72 -1.29 -2.49
C GLY A 19 10.57 -2.49 -2.09
N LYS A 20 10.18 -3.68 -2.53
CA LYS A 20 10.97 -4.94 -2.41
C LYS A 20 11.31 -5.34 -0.96
N SER A 21 10.47 -4.92 -0.02
CA SER A 21 10.60 -5.13 1.41
C SER A 21 10.12 -6.48 1.93
N TYR A 22 9.38 -7.26 1.15
CA TYR A 22 8.94 -8.60 1.59
C TYR A 22 9.87 -9.71 1.10
N SER A 23 10.01 -10.76 1.93
CA SER A 23 10.75 -11.99 1.65
C SER A 23 9.95 -13.20 2.11
N ALA A 24 10.03 -14.31 1.37
CA ALA A 24 9.52 -15.60 1.83
C ALA A 24 10.30 -16.12 3.04
N ASP A 25 11.58 -15.73 3.15
CA ASP A 25 12.48 -16.13 4.24
C ASP A 25 12.51 -15.13 5.40
N GLY A 26 11.69 -14.07 5.36
CA GLY A 26 11.67 -13.00 6.35
C GLY A 26 12.91 -12.10 6.34
N TYR A 27 13.29 -11.60 7.52
CA TYR A 27 14.46 -10.74 7.72
C TYR A 27 15.77 -11.47 7.38
N ASP A 28 16.53 -10.94 6.43
CA ASP A 28 17.77 -11.55 5.94
C ASP A 28 19.05 -10.92 6.57
N GLY A 29 18.90 -10.05 7.57
CA GLY A 29 20.02 -9.37 8.24
C GLY A 29 20.60 -8.18 7.47
N GLY A 30 19.97 -7.75 6.37
CA GLY A 30 20.41 -6.62 5.58
C GLY A 30 20.01 -5.27 6.19
N THR A 31 20.98 -4.43 6.57
CA THR A 31 20.74 -3.09 7.16
C THR A 31 20.72 -1.95 6.13
N SER A 32 20.56 -2.25 4.83
CA SER A 32 20.56 -1.21 3.81
C SER A 32 19.20 -0.53 3.72
N LEU A 33 19.20 0.81 3.65
CA LEU A 33 17.98 1.59 3.36
C LEU A 33 17.26 1.01 2.15
N LEU A 34 16.00 0.63 2.34
CA LEU A 34 15.18 0.10 1.27
C LEU A 34 14.78 1.19 0.27
N PRO A 35 14.55 0.84 -1.02
CA PRO A 35 13.95 1.75 -1.96
C PRO A 35 12.61 2.26 -1.41
N TYR A 36 12.45 3.57 -1.36
CA TYR A 36 11.22 4.22 -0.91
C TYR A 36 10.72 5.23 -1.94
N PHE A 37 9.44 5.57 -1.85
CA PHE A 37 8.81 6.59 -2.68
C PHE A 37 7.80 7.39 -1.86
N TYR A 38 7.57 8.64 -2.27
CA TYR A 38 6.57 9.52 -1.66
C TYR A 38 5.28 9.48 -2.50
N ARG A 39 4.16 9.08 -1.90
CA ARG A 39 2.84 8.98 -2.56
C ARG A 39 2.07 10.31 -2.57
N GLY A 40 2.43 11.24 -1.70
CA GLY A 40 1.68 12.47 -1.48
C GLY A 40 1.20 12.60 -0.04
N THR A 41 0.17 13.41 0.17
CA THR A 41 -0.48 13.52 1.48
C THR A 41 -1.62 12.53 1.60
N ALA A 42 -2.03 12.21 2.83
CA ALA A 42 -3.09 11.25 3.10
C ALA A 42 -4.45 11.65 2.49
N ARG A 43 -4.66 12.93 2.19
CA ARG A 43 -5.83 13.42 1.42
C ARG A 43 -5.97 12.85 0.01
N ARG A 44 -4.90 12.26 -0.54
CA ARG A 44 -4.93 11.58 -1.85
C ARG A 44 -5.30 10.10 -1.74
N LEU A 45 -5.41 9.56 -0.52
CA LEU A 45 -5.80 8.17 -0.32
C LEU A 45 -7.30 8.02 -0.54
N VAL A 46 -7.66 6.95 -1.24
CA VAL A 46 -9.03 6.56 -1.53
C VAL A 46 -9.54 5.70 -0.38
N GLY A 47 -10.75 5.97 0.09
CA GLY A 47 -11.36 5.23 1.20
C GLY A 47 -11.78 3.81 0.80
N GLU A 48 -12.29 3.07 1.77
CA GLU A 48 -13.01 1.82 1.50
C GLU A 48 -14.25 2.10 0.64
N HIS A 49 -14.53 1.26 -0.36
CA HIS A 49 -15.65 1.37 -1.32
C HIS A 49 -15.59 2.49 -2.34
N ASP A 50 -14.66 3.44 -2.19
CA ASP A 50 -14.45 4.48 -3.19
C ASP A 50 -13.75 3.92 -4.44
N ASP A 51 -13.94 4.62 -5.55
CA ASP A 51 -13.30 4.27 -6.82
C ASP A 51 -11.81 4.59 -6.80
N LEU A 52 -11.00 3.62 -7.23
CA LEU A 52 -9.59 3.81 -7.52
C LEU A 52 -9.47 4.42 -8.91
N LEU A 53 -9.11 5.71 -8.96
CA LEU A 53 -9.01 6.43 -10.22
C LEU A 53 -7.66 6.16 -10.89
N VAL A 54 -7.78 5.62 -12.10
CA VAL A 54 -6.67 5.18 -12.91
C VAL A 54 -6.48 6.14 -14.08
N ASP A 55 -5.30 6.74 -14.17
CA ASP A 55 -4.91 7.61 -15.28
C ASP A 55 -4.72 6.77 -16.55
N THR A 56 -5.70 6.77 -17.43
CA THR A 56 -5.59 6.11 -18.75
C THR A 56 -4.89 6.99 -19.79
N VAL A 57 -4.14 8.01 -19.36
CA VAL A 57 -3.63 9.12 -20.19
C VAL A 57 -2.99 8.58 -21.48
N ALA A 58 -3.71 8.76 -22.59
CA ALA A 58 -3.22 8.72 -23.97
C ALA A 58 -2.24 7.60 -24.32
N ARG A 59 -2.47 6.39 -23.81
CA ARG A 59 -1.80 5.21 -24.35
C ARG A 59 -2.76 4.56 -25.36
N GLU A 60 -2.24 4.18 -26.53
CA GLU A 60 -2.99 3.58 -27.65
C GLU A 60 -4.00 2.53 -27.13
N PRO A 61 -5.18 2.33 -27.75
CA PRO A 61 -6.20 1.37 -27.29
C PRO A 61 -5.69 -0.07 -27.07
N GLU A 62 -4.55 -0.42 -27.69
CA GLU A 62 -3.88 -1.73 -27.56
C GLU A 62 -2.75 -1.75 -26.52
N SER A 63 -2.39 -0.61 -25.93
CA SER A 63 -1.41 -0.53 -24.85
C SER A 63 -2.03 -1.11 -23.57
N VAL A 64 -1.76 -2.38 -23.39
CA VAL A 64 -2.23 -3.16 -22.24
C VAL A 64 -1.67 -2.53 -20.97
N ILE A 65 -2.51 -1.79 -20.24
CA ILE A 65 -2.09 -1.30 -18.93
C ILE A 65 -2.03 -2.49 -17.99
N ARG A 66 -0.84 -2.73 -17.43
CA ARG A 66 -0.57 -3.86 -16.54
C ARG A 66 -0.55 -3.32 -15.12
N PHE A 67 -1.72 -3.17 -14.54
CA PHE A 67 -1.82 -2.81 -13.14
C PHE A 67 -1.45 -3.99 -12.26
N SER A 68 -0.79 -3.68 -11.15
CA SER A 68 -0.62 -4.58 -10.03
C SER A 68 -1.33 -3.97 -8.85
N GLU A 69 -2.22 -4.74 -8.25
CA GLU A 69 -2.53 -4.54 -6.84
C GLU A 69 -1.30 -4.88 -6.00
N GLU A 70 -1.17 -4.19 -4.88
CA GLU A 70 -0.17 -4.46 -3.86
C GLU A 70 -0.88 -4.27 -2.52
N PHE A 71 -1.61 -5.27 -2.03
CA PHE A 71 -2.21 -5.23 -0.69
C PHE A 71 -1.12 -5.33 0.39
N GLU A 72 -1.14 -4.39 1.34
CA GLU A 72 -0.06 -4.20 2.31
C GLU A 72 -0.57 -3.97 3.72
N LEU A 73 0.26 -4.38 4.69
CA LEU A 73 0.22 -3.81 6.02
C LEU A 73 0.71 -2.37 5.94
N VAL A 74 -0.08 -1.44 6.46
CA VAL A 74 0.26 -0.02 6.48
C VAL A 74 0.56 0.40 7.91
N SER A 75 1.78 0.90 8.14
CA SER A 75 2.22 1.39 9.44
C SER A 75 1.84 2.85 9.62
N LEU A 76 1.35 3.19 10.81
CA LEU A 76 1.03 4.56 11.21
C LEU A 76 2.13 5.05 12.16
N LEU A 77 3.02 5.92 11.67
CA LEU A 77 4.13 6.46 12.46
C LEU A 77 3.82 7.87 12.97
N ARG A 78 4.12 8.12 14.24
CA ARG A 78 3.98 9.44 14.85
C ARG A 78 5.34 9.97 15.29
N ARG A 79 5.56 11.27 15.15
CA ARG A 79 6.73 11.95 15.71
C ARG A 79 6.58 12.08 17.23
N ASN A 80 7.59 11.65 17.96
CA ASN A 80 7.74 11.85 19.41
C ASN A 80 9.10 12.50 19.68
N GLY A 81 9.12 13.83 19.74
CA GLY A 81 10.36 14.62 19.76
C GLY A 81 11.17 14.40 18.47
N ASP A 82 12.41 13.99 18.62
CA ASP A 82 13.34 13.77 17.51
C ASP A 82 13.26 12.36 16.91
N HIS A 83 12.31 11.51 17.32
CA HIS A 83 12.21 10.13 16.87
C HIS A 83 10.82 9.78 16.34
N TRP A 84 10.73 8.73 15.52
CA TRP A 84 9.47 8.11 15.10
C TRP A 84 9.10 6.96 16.03
N GLU A 85 7.80 6.78 16.25
CA GLU A 85 7.24 5.63 16.96
C GLU A 85 6.03 5.05 16.21
N ILE A 86 5.73 3.77 16.44
CA ILE A 86 4.49 3.15 15.97
C ILE A 86 3.32 3.72 16.77
N ASN A 87 2.30 4.21 16.08
CA ASN A 87 1.03 4.64 16.67
C ASN A 87 -0.13 3.72 16.32
N GLY A 88 0.07 2.83 15.35
CA GLY A 88 -0.91 1.85 14.94
C GLY A 88 -0.62 1.28 13.57
N TYR A 89 -1.62 0.58 13.04
CA TYR A 89 -1.57 0.04 11.69
C TYR A 89 -2.96 0.06 11.05
N THR A 90 -2.97 -0.14 9.74
CA THR A 90 -4.15 -0.39 8.92
C THR A 90 -3.74 -1.25 7.71
N PHE A 91 -4.62 -1.39 6.73
CA PHE A 91 -4.32 -2.06 5.47
C PHE A 91 -4.55 -1.09 4.32
N GLY A 92 -3.83 -1.32 3.23
CA GLY A 92 -3.95 -0.50 2.03
C GLY A 92 -3.66 -1.30 0.78
N ASN A 93 -3.99 -0.70 -0.36
CA ASN A 93 -3.62 -1.23 -1.67
C ASN A 93 -2.79 -0.20 -2.44
N ASP A 94 -1.52 -0.51 -2.65
CA ASP A 94 -0.53 0.37 -3.25
C ASP A 94 -0.40 0.15 -4.77
N ILE A 95 -1.50 0.36 -5.49
CA ILE A 95 -1.59 0.02 -6.92
C ILE A 95 -0.49 0.67 -7.76
N SER A 96 0.09 -0.13 -8.65
CA SER A 96 1.16 0.25 -9.57
C SER A 96 0.81 -0.03 -11.03
N ASP A 97 1.17 0.86 -11.95
CA ASP A 97 1.29 0.51 -13.37
C ASP A 97 2.64 -0.18 -13.64
N LEU A 98 2.64 -1.52 -13.66
CA LEU A 98 3.84 -2.30 -13.97
C LEU A 98 4.29 -2.18 -15.42
N GLY A 99 3.43 -1.72 -16.34
CA GLY A 99 3.83 -1.44 -17.72
C GLY A 99 4.96 -0.42 -17.76
N LEU A 100 4.79 0.69 -17.03
CA LEU A 100 5.81 1.72 -16.86
C LEU A 100 7.12 1.21 -16.26
N VAL A 101 7.04 0.38 -15.21
CA VAL A 101 8.23 -0.17 -14.53
C VAL A 101 8.97 -1.17 -15.43
N LYS A 102 8.24 -1.98 -16.21
CA LYS A 102 8.81 -2.93 -17.18
C LYS A 102 9.47 -2.21 -18.36
N GLU A 103 8.90 -1.09 -18.82
CA GLU A 103 9.50 -0.23 -19.85
C GLU A 103 10.80 0.41 -19.35
N ASN A 104 10.78 0.98 -18.14
CA ASN A 104 11.94 1.59 -17.52
C ASN A 104 11.78 1.64 -15.99
N GLY A 105 12.63 0.89 -15.27
CA GLY A 105 12.59 0.82 -13.80
C GLY A 105 12.76 2.17 -13.08
N ALA A 106 13.33 3.19 -13.73
CA ALA A 106 13.41 4.54 -13.19
C ALA A 106 12.04 5.24 -13.09
N LEU A 107 11.00 4.70 -13.73
CA LEU A 107 9.64 5.23 -13.73
C LEU A 107 8.79 4.73 -12.55
N VAL A 108 9.40 4.14 -11.52
CA VAL A 108 8.67 3.65 -10.33
C VAL A 108 7.81 4.74 -9.66
N GLN A 109 8.30 5.98 -9.57
CA GLN A 109 7.50 7.07 -9.01
C GLN A 109 6.30 7.42 -9.91
N LEU A 110 6.45 7.25 -11.22
CA LEU A 110 5.39 7.48 -12.19
C LEU A 110 4.35 6.35 -12.17
N SER A 111 4.76 5.09 -11.97
CA SER A 111 3.84 3.96 -11.85
C SER A 111 2.95 4.03 -10.62
N LYS A 112 3.38 4.78 -9.59
CA LYS A 112 2.68 5.01 -8.33
C LYS A 112 1.76 6.26 -8.35
N ARG A 113 1.44 6.80 -9.53
CA ARG A 113 0.52 7.95 -9.67
C ARG A 113 -0.96 7.61 -9.53
N ILE A 114 -1.31 6.34 -9.76
CA ILE A 114 -2.65 5.81 -9.50
C ILE A 114 -2.95 6.01 -8.02
N ASP A 115 -4.21 6.29 -7.68
CA ASP A 115 -4.58 6.45 -6.29
C ASP A 115 -4.31 5.15 -5.51
N ALA A 116 -3.81 5.28 -4.29
CA ALA A 116 -3.70 4.17 -3.35
C ALA A 116 -4.93 4.19 -2.42
N SER A 117 -5.43 3.02 -2.04
CA SER A 117 -6.55 2.94 -1.09
C SER A 117 -6.10 2.54 0.31
N ILE A 118 -6.86 2.98 1.30
CA ILE A 118 -6.60 2.73 2.72
C ILE A 118 -7.89 2.28 3.42
N ALA A 119 -7.77 1.29 4.29
CA ALA A 119 -8.93 0.68 4.94
C ALA A 119 -9.67 1.69 5.83
N ARG A 120 -10.94 1.43 6.06
CA ARG A 120 -11.73 2.25 6.99
C ARG A 120 -11.22 2.10 8.42
N ASP A 121 -10.85 0.89 8.81
CA ASP A 121 -10.53 0.56 10.19
C ASP A 121 -9.02 0.71 10.48
N TRP A 122 -8.72 1.42 11.57
CA TRP A 122 -7.38 1.84 11.97
C TRP A 122 -7.17 1.42 13.41
N TRP A 123 -6.23 0.49 13.62
CA TRP A 123 -5.97 -0.12 14.92
C TRP A 123 -4.82 0.62 15.61
N ALA A 124 -5.11 1.17 16.79
CA ALA A 124 -4.07 1.77 17.62
C ALA A 124 -3.24 0.63 18.23
N ALA A 125 -1.92 0.73 18.11
CA ALA A 125 -1.01 -0.29 18.59
C ALA A 125 0.39 0.31 18.76
N ASP A 126 1.16 -0.24 19.70
CA ASP A 126 2.56 0.12 19.92
C ASP A 126 3.51 -0.83 19.16
N ALA A 127 2.97 -1.85 18.49
CA ALA A 127 3.69 -2.81 17.68
C ALA A 127 2.87 -3.21 16.45
N LEU A 128 3.57 -3.56 15.37
CA LEU A 128 2.96 -4.11 14.17
C LEU A 128 2.68 -5.61 14.34
N PRO A 129 1.60 -6.15 13.73
CA PRO A 129 1.29 -7.57 13.81
C PRO A 129 2.35 -8.42 13.09
N SER A 130 2.66 -9.59 13.66
CA SER A 130 3.71 -10.47 13.14
C SER A 130 3.29 -11.21 11.87
N SER A 131 2.07 -11.75 11.86
CA SER A 131 1.48 -12.44 10.72
C SER A 131 -0.04 -12.37 10.78
N ILE A 132 -0.64 -11.92 9.68
CA ILE A 132 -2.08 -11.79 9.45
C ILE A 132 -2.40 -12.50 8.13
N PRO A 133 -3.14 -13.61 8.16
CA PRO A 133 -3.67 -14.22 6.95
C PRO A 133 -4.64 -13.26 6.26
N ILE A 134 -4.51 -13.15 4.95
CA ILE A 134 -5.39 -12.34 4.12
C ILE A 134 -5.93 -13.17 2.97
N HIS A 135 -7.14 -12.82 2.54
CA HIS A 135 -7.77 -13.34 1.33
C HIS A 135 -8.08 -12.18 0.39
N VAL A 136 -7.76 -12.34 -0.89
CA VAL A 136 -7.97 -11.30 -1.89
C VAL A 136 -8.76 -11.84 -3.07
N ASP A 137 -9.82 -11.14 -3.43
CA ASP A 137 -10.66 -11.40 -4.60
C ASP A 137 -10.50 -10.31 -5.66
N LEU A 138 -10.49 -10.73 -6.93
CA LEU A 138 -10.81 -9.88 -8.07
C LEU A 138 -12.22 -10.23 -8.57
N LEU A 139 -13.07 -9.23 -8.63
CA LEU A 139 -14.48 -9.40 -8.95
C LEU A 139 -14.83 -8.65 -10.24
N ASP A 140 -15.73 -9.24 -11.03
CA ASP A 140 -16.48 -8.56 -12.08
C ASP A 140 -17.97 -8.59 -11.67
N GLY A 141 -18.45 -7.45 -11.17
CA GLY A 141 -19.67 -7.40 -10.36
C GLY A 141 -19.53 -8.27 -9.11
N GLU A 142 -20.42 -9.26 -8.95
CA GLU A 142 -20.37 -10.23 -7.84
C GLU A 142 -19.64 -11.53 -8.19
N THR A 143 -19.11 -11.66 -9.43
CA THR A 143 -18.47 -12.89 -9.88
C THR A 143 -16.96 -12.84 -9.60
N VAL A 144 -16.47 -13.79 -8.80
CA VAL A 144 -15.03 -13.99 -8.56
C VAL A 144 -14.34 -14.45 -9.84
N GLN A 145 -13.42 -13.61 -10.36
CA GLN A 145 -12.61 -13.88 -11.55
C GLN A 145 -11.28 -14.54 -11.21
N ALA A 146 -10.75 -14.23 -10.03
CA ALA A 146 -9.71 -15.01 -9.36
C ALA A 146 -9.57 -14.55 -7.91
N GLN A 147 -8.88 -15.38 -7.14
CA GLN A 147 -8.68 -15.20 -5.71
C GLN A 147 -7.31 -15.73 -5.30
N TYR A 148 -6.77 -15.24 -4.20
CA TYR A 148 -5.58 -15.81 -3.57
C TYR A 148 -5.60 -15.59 -2.06
N ASP A 149 -4.85 -16.44 -1.36
CA ASP A 149 -4.54 -16.28 0.06
C ASP A 149 -3.07 -15.87 0.22
N ALA A 150 -2.80 -14.98 1.17
CA ALA A 150 -1.45 -14.56 1.51
C ALA A 150 -1.36 -14.26 3.01
N ALA A 151 -0.20 -13.76 3.45
CA ALA A 151 -0.02 -13.26 4.80
C ALA A 151 0.76 -11.94 4.78
N LEU A 152 0.34 -11.02 5.64
CA LEU A 152 0.97 -9.72 5.86
C LEU A 152 1.48 -9.65 7.30
N GLY A 153 2.54 -8.90 7.56
CA GLY A 153 3.07 -8.78 8.92
C GLY A 153 4.59 -8.75 8.98
N THR A 154 5.12 -8.44 10.16
CA THR A 154 6.56 -8.24 10.35
C THR A 154 7.40 -9.49 10.10
N ASP A 155 6.83 -10.70 10.20
CA ASP A 155 7.55 -11.95 9.94
C ASP A 155 7.99 -12.08 8.48
N TYR A 156 7.34 -11.35 7.57
CA TYR A 156 7.61 -11.38 6.13
C TYR A 156 8.42 -10.18 5.63
N LEU A 157 8.73 -9.22 6.52
CA LEU A 157 9.50 -8.03 6.19
C LEU A 157 11.00 -8.33 6.23
N LYS A 158 11.74 -7.72 5.30
CA LYS A 158 13.20 -7.71 5.22
C LYS A 158 13.83 -6.69 6.16
N PHE A 159 13.06 -6.15 7.08
CA PHE A 159 13.50 -5.19 8.06
C PHE A 159 12.72 -5.39 9.36
N THR A 160 13.37 -5.03 10.45
CA THR A 160 12.78 -4.92 11.78
C THR A 160 12.01 -3.61 11.93
N VAL A 161 11.11 -3.54 12.90
CA VAL A 161 10.39 -2.29 13.22
C VAL A 161 11.38 -1.16 13.54
N ASP A 162 12.46 -1.44 14.26
CA ASP A 162 13.48 -0.44 14.58
C ASP A 162 14.18 0.10 13.32
N GLU A 163 14.46 -0.77 12.35
CA GLU A 163 14.99 -0.34 11.05
C GLU A 163 13.98 0.50 10.27
N LEU A 164 12.68 0.18 10.29
CA LEU A 164 11.64 1.02 9.69
C LEU A 164 11.65 2.44 10.24
N LEU A 165 11.70 2.57 11.56
CA LEU A 165 11.74 3.87 12.24
C LEU A 165 13.02 4.62 11.89
N SER A 166 14.17 3.92 11.85
CA SER A 166 15.45 4.50 11.42
C SER A 166 15.47 4.91 9.93
N PHE A 167 14.77 4.18 9.06
CA PHE A 167 14.64 4.53 7.65
C PHE A 167 13.79 5.79 7.47
N ALA A 168 12.71 5.94 8.25
CA ALA A 168 11.84 7.11 8.20
C ALA A 168 12.57 8.43 8.53
N ASP A 169 13.57 8.39 9.40
CA ASP A 169 14.46 9.53 9.69
C ASP A 169 15.41 9.89 8.53
N GLN A 170 15.65 8.95 7.61
CA GLN A 170 16.56 9.14 6.47
C GLN A 170 15.83 9.56 5.19
N TRP A 171 14.51 9.35 5.12
CA TRP A 171 13.71 9.73 3.96
C TRP A 171 13.63 11.25 3.81
N LYS A 172 13.63 11.72 2.55
CA LYS A 172 13.50 13.15 2.28
C LYS A 172 12.05 13.61 2.44
N GLY A 173 11.87 14.78 3.05
CA GLY A 173 10.58 15.43 3.22
C GLY A 173 9.81 14.97 4.46
N THR A 174 10.28 13.97 5.20
CA THR A 174 9.62 13.52 6.43
C THR A 174 9.69 14.57 7.54
N GLU A 175 10.65 15.50 7.47
CA GLU A 175 10.79 16.64 8.37
C GLU A 175 9.61 17.62 8.31
N ALA A 176 8.78 17.55 7.28
CA ALA A 176 7.60 18.41 7.10
C ALA A 176 6.33 17.85 7.78
N TYR A 177 6.40 16.66 8.40
CA TYR A 177 5.24 15.97 8.93
C TYR A 177 5.46 15.50 10.36
N ASP A 178 4.40 15.54 11.17
CA ASP A 178 4.36 14.92 12.50
C ASP A 178 3.82 13.47 12.46
N ARG A 179 3.35 13.04 11.29
CA ARG A 179 2.68 11.76 11.06
C ARG A 179 3.07 11.21 9.69
N LEU A 180 3.34 9.90 9.61
CA LEU A 180 3.58 9.20 8.35
C LEU A 180 2.68 7.98 8.23
N ILE A 181 2.05 7.83 7.07
CA ILE A 181 1.40 6.59 6.66
C ILE A 181 2.38 5.86 5.76
N VAL A 182 2.80 4.66 6.16
CA VAL A 182 3.85 3.91 5.46
C VAL A 182 3.31 2.57 4.96
N TYR A 183 3.24 2.46 3.64
CA TYR A 183 3.04 1.22 2.91
C TYR A 183 4.30 0.36 3.03
N THR A 184 4.22 -0.76 3.75
CA THR A 184 5.40 -1.57 4.14
C THR A 184 5.91 -2.50 3.04
N GLY A 185 5.27 -2.48 1.88
CA GLY A 185 5.42 -3.38 0.74
C GLY A 185 4.39 -4.51 0.74
N ALA A 186 4.39 -5.28 -0.35
CA ALA A 186 3.54 -6.45 -0.53
C ALA A 186 4.38 -7.74 -0.70
N PRO A 187 3.88 -8.91 -0.25
CA PRO A 187 4.55 -10.19 -0.44
C PRO A 187 4.86 -10.48 -1.92
N ARG A 188 6.05 -11.04 -2.17
CA ARG A 188 6.42 -11.57 -3.49
C ARG A 188 5.57 -12.80 -3.77
N GLY A 189 4.47 -12.58 -4.47
CA GLY A 189 3.53 -13.64 -4.77
C GLY A 189 2.55 -13.25 -5.86
N PHE A 190 1.81 -12.15 -5.71
CA PHE A 190 0.61 -11.99 -6.53
C PHE A 190 0.24 -10.56 -6.91
N ALA A 191 1.26 -9.74 -7.19
CA ALA A 191 1.13 -8.83 -8.32
C ALA A 191 0.71 -9.69 -9.53
N TRP A 192 -0.44 -9.43 -10.13
CA TRP A 192 -1.03 -10.20 -11.22
C TRP A 192 -0.13 -10.10 -12.46
N HIS A 193 1.03 -10.74 -12.44
CA HIS A 193 2.20 -10.35 -13.23
C HIS A 193 1.95 -10.44 -14.75
N ASP A 194 0.92 -11.21 -15.12
CA ASP A 194 0.43 -11.36 -16.50
C ASP A 194 -1.09 -11.24 -16.68
N ARG A 195 -1.87 -11.06 -15.61
CA ARG A 195 -3.31 -10.82 -15.75
C ARG A 195 -3.60 -9.33 -15.75
N ARG A 196 -4.55 -8.95 -16.61
CA ARG A 196 -4.94 -7.57 -16.83
C ARG A 196 -6.05 -7.24 -15.85
N LEU A 197 -5.86 -6.20 -15.03
CA LEU A 197 -6.97 -5.58 -14.33
C LEU A 197 -7.73 -4.71 -15.34
N ALA A 198 -9.04 -4.88 -15.42
CA ALA A 198 -9.92 -4.12 -16.28
C ALA A 198 -10.68 -3.08 -15.46
N LEU A 199 -11.06 -1.97 -16.12
CA LEU A 199 -11.98 -1.01 -15.54
C LEU A 199 -13.32 -1.68 -15.21
N GLY A 200 -13.94 -1.25 -14.11
CA GLY A 200 -15.16 -1.84 -13.55
C GLY A 200 -14.92 -3.07 -12.67
N GLN A 201 -13.72 -3.65 -12.67
CA GLN A 201 -13.40 -4.73 -11.73
C GLN A 201 -13.17 -4.18 -10.32
N THR A 202 -13.55 -4.98 -9.32
CA THR A 202 -13.36 -4.68 -7.90
C THR A 202 -12.25 -5.54 -7.31
N LEU A 203 -11.34 -4.92 -6.58
CA LEU A 203 -10.35 -5.60 -5.74
C LEU A 203 -10.86 -5.61 -4.31
N ARG A 204 -10.96 -6.79 -3.69
CA ARG A 204 -11.49 -6.96 -2.34
C ARG A 204 -10.49 -7.70 -1.45
N LEU A 205 -10.14 -7.12 -0.32
CA LEU A 205 -9.35 -7.71 0.75
C LEU A 205 -10.26 -8.12 1.90
N THR A 206 -10.13 -9.38 2.33
CA THR A 206 -10.86 -9.98 3.43
C THR A 206 -9.88 -10.50 4.48
N ILE A 207 -10.16 -10.24 5.76
CA ILE A 207 -9.38 -10.73 6.91
C ILE A 207 -10.38 -11.29 7.91
N ASP A 208 -10.16 -12.51 8.39
CA ASP A 208 -11.05 -13.21 9.33
C ASP A 208 -12.53 -13.26 8.88
N GLY A 209 -12.77 -13.28 7.57
CA GLY A 209 -14.12 -13.30 6.96
C GLY A 209 -14.79 -11.92 6.85
N GLU A 210 -14.13 -10.85 7.28
CA GLU A 210 -14.61 -9.47 7.15
C GLU A 210 -13.92 -8.76 5.98
N THR A 211 -14.70 -8.08 5.15
CA THR A 211 -14.15 -7.20 4.10
C THR A 211 -13.51 -5.99 4.75
N ILE A 212 -12.22 -5.79 4.51
CA ILE A 212 -11.42 -4.70 5.07
C ILE A 212 -11.24 -3.56 4.04
N LEU A 213 -11.10 -3.94 2.78
CA LEU A 213 -10.98 -3.03 1.64
C LEU A 213 -11.73 -3.61 0.45
N SER A 214 -12.46 -2.78 -0.26
CA SER A 214 -13.10 -3.16 -1.53
C SER A 214 -13.15 -1.92 -2.39
N ASN A 215 -12.45 -1.91 -3.52
CA ASN A 215 -12.37 -0.73 -4.38
C ASN A 215 -12.54 -1.12 -5.86
N THR A 216 -13.29 -0.31 -6.60
CA THR A 216 -13.52 -0.50 -8.04
C THR A 216 -12.51 0.31 -8.85
N LEU A 217 -11.96 -0.28 -9.90
CA LEU A 217 -11.08 0.42 -10.83
C LEU A 217 -11.90 1.26 -11.80
N THR A 218 -11.71 2.59 -11.78
CA THR A 218 -12.43 3.54 -12.63
C THR A 218 -11.45 4.42 -13.39
N ALA A 219 -11.79 4.80 -14.63
CA ALA A 219 -10.96 5.72 -15.40
C ALA A 219 -11.02 7.13 -14.80
N ARG A 220 -9.86 7.81 -14.73
CA ARG A 220 -9.83 9.25 -14.43
C ARG A 220 -10.25 10.03 -15.67
N ASN A 221 -11.39 10.71 -15.61
CA ASN A 221 -11.90 11.60 -16.66
C ASN A 221 -11.12 12.92 -16.72
#